data_AF-A0A538KTL6-F1
#
_entry.id   AF-A0A538KTL6-F1
#
_cell.length_a   1.000
_cell.length_b   1.000
_cell.length_c   1.000
_cell.angle_alpha   90.00
_cell.angle_beta   90.00
_cell.angle_gamma   90.00
#
_symmetry.space_group_name_H-M   'P 1'
#
loop_
_entity.id
_entity.type
_entity.pdbx_description
1 polymer ?
#
loop_
_entity_poly.entity_id
_entity_poly.type
_entity_poly.pdbx_seq_one_letter_code
_entity_poly.pdbx_strand_id
1 'polypeptide(L)'
;MRALIALGVMVALLGALAAQAPAATNPTARKIAVLQKQVKTLQKQVKLLTGEISANYAGDACGLALTADTFQVSWGLIDTHNPPAYFGAQTQVDDKGACAALSPAVPRSLAAPPKTSIFQPLINWINP
;
A
#
# COMPACT_ATOMS: atom_id res chain seq x y z
N MET A 1 -54.36 -66.16 -34.01
CA MET A 1 -52.93 -66.12 -33.65
C MET A 1 -52.39 -64.74 -34.00
N ARG A 2 -51.87 -64.04 -32.99
CA ARG A 2 -50.72 -63.13 -33.14
C ARG A 2 -51.06 -61.87 -33.96
N ALA A 3 -51.64 -60.83 -33.36
CA ALA A 3 -50.90 -59.91 -32.49
C ALA A 3 -49.44 -59.85 -32.94
N LEU A 4 -49.05 -58.82 -33.72
CA LEU A 4 -47.66 -58.35 -33.98
C LEU A 4 -47.60 -57.44 -35.24
N ILE A 5 -48.42 -56.39 -35.35
CA ILE A 5 -48.13 -55.28 -36.30
C ILE A 5 -48.47 -53.94 -35.62
N ALA A 6 -48.06 -53.81 -34.36
CA ALA A 6 -48.23 -52.59 -33.58
C ALA A 6 -46.98 -52.36 -32.73
N LEU A 7 -45.79 -52.35 -33.34
CA LEU A 7 -44.54 -52.10 -32.58
C LEU A 7 -43.38 -51.68 -33.49
N GLY A 8 -43.61 -50.82 -34.49
CA GLY A 8 -42.59 -50.49 -35.50
C GLY A 8 -42.10 -49.04 -35.55
N VAL A 9 -42.88 -48.06 -35.06
CA VAL A 9 -42.62 -46.64 -35.40
C VAL A 9 -42.56 -45.71 -34.16
N MET A 10 -42.77 -46.22 -32.95
CA MET A 10 -42.80 -45.38 -31.73
C MET A 10 -41.56 -45.53 -30.81
N VAL A 11 -40.41 -45.97 -31.31
CA VAL A 11 -39.16 -46.03 -30.51
C VAL A 11 -38.13 -44.97 -30.91
N ALA A 12 -38.33 -44.26 -32.03
CA ALA A 12 -37.35 -43.28 -32.52
C ALA A 12 -37.53 -41.84 -31.99
N LEU A 13 -38.58 -41.55 -31.21
CA LEU A 13 -38.91 -40.17 -30.77
C LEU A 13 -38.79 -39.92 -29.26
N LEU A 14 -38.43 -40.93 -28.46
CA LEU A 14 -38.27 -40.79 -27.01
C LEU A 14 -36.81 -40.72 -26.54
N GLY A 15 -35.83 -40.86 -27.44
CA GLY A 15 -34.40 -40.92 -27.10
C GLY A 15 -33.64 -39.60 -27.12
N ALA A 16 -34.21 -38.51 -27.65
CA ALA A 16 -33.48 -37.25 -27.87
C ALA A 16 -33.86 -36.10 -26.91
N LEU A 17 -34.70 -36.36 -25.91
CA LEU A 17 -35.06 -35.41 -24.85
C LEU A 17 -34.54 -35.89 -23.48
N ALA A 18 -33.31 -36.42 -23.45
CA ALA A 18 -32.46 -36.21 -22.29
C ALA A 18 -32.10 -34.72 -22.30
N ALA A 19 -33.05 -33.90 -21.85
CA ALA A 19 -32.84 -32.51 -21.55
C ALA A 19 -31.54 -32.42 -20.75
N GLN A 20 -30.56 -31.72 -21.30
CA GLN A 20 -29.42 -31.23 -20.55
C GLN A 20 -30.02 -30.29 -19.50
N ALA A 21 -30.39 -30.84 -18.34
CA ALA A 21 -30.75 -30.04 -17.20
C ALA A 21 -29.54 -29.12 -16.96
N PRO A 22 -29.70 -27.78 -17.05
CA PRO A 22 -28.59 -26.91 -16.74
C PRO A 22 -28.19 -27.25 -15.32
N ALA A 23 -26.94 -27.68 -15.12
CA ALA A 23 -26.41 -28.01 -13.81
C ALA A 23 -26.81 -26.87 -12.86
N ALA A 24 -27.71 -27.17 -11.93
CA ALA A 24 -28.22 -26.21 -10.97
C ALA A 24 -27.01 -25.69 -10.20
N THR A 25 -26.56 -24.50 -10.56
CA THR A 25 -25.39 -23.88 -9.95
C THR A 25 -25.81 -23.50 -8.55
N ASN A 26 -25.42 -24.32 -7.57
CA ASN A 26 -25.80 -24.19 -6.18
C ASN A 26 -25.66 -22.71 -5.73
N PRO A 27 -26.77 -22.03 -5.36
CA PRO A 27 -26.75 -20.63 -4.93
C PRO A 27 -25.74 -20.37 -3.80
N THR A 28 -25.51 -21.35 -2.93
CA THR A 28 -24.51 -21.30 -1.86
C THR A 28 -23.08 -21.25 -2.41
N ALA A 29 -22.77 -22.03 -3.44
CA ALA A 29 -21.45 -22.01 -4.09
C ALA A 29 -21.17 -20.65 -4.74
N ARG A 30 -22.19 -20.01 -5.34
CA ARG A 30 -22.08 -18.65 -5.88
C ARG A 30 -21.81 -17.63 -4.76
N LYS A 31 -22.54 -17.69 -3.64
CA LYS A 31 -22.31 -16.82 -2.48
C LYS A 31 -20.90 -16.98 -1.92
N ILE A 32 -20.41 -18.22 -1.77
CA ILE A 32 -19.05 -18.50 -1.31
C ILE A 32 -18.01 -17.89 -2.26
N ALA A 33 -18.18 -18.05 -3.57
CA ALA A 33 -17.26 -17.46 -4.56
C ALA A 33 -17.24 -15.93 -4.50
N VAL A 34 -18.39 -15.28 -4.27
CA VAL A 34 -18.47 -13.83 -4.07
C VAL A 34 -17.75 -13.40 -2.80
N LEU A 35 -18.01 -14.07 -1.66
CA LEU A 35 -17.34 -13.78 -0.40
C LEU A 35 -15.82 -13.98 -0.50
N GLN A 36 -15.35 -15.04 -1.17
CA GLN A 36 -13.93 -15.27 -1.42
C GLN A 36 -13.28 -14.13 -2.23
N LYS A 37 -13.99 -13.60 -3.23
CA LYS A 37 -13.51 -12.42 -3.98
C LYS A 37 -13.46 -11.18 -3.09
N GLN A 38 -14.50 -10.94 -2.28
CA GLN A 38 -14.53 -9.82 -1.34
C GLN A 38 -13.37 -9.89 -0.36
N VAL A 39 -13.11 -11.04 0.27
CA VAL A 39 -11.99 -11.22 1.19
C VAL A 39 -10.65 -10.94 0.51
N LYS A 40 -10.43 -11.43 -0.72
CA LYS A 40 -9.20 -11.13 -1.47
C LYS A 40 -9.04 -9.64 -1.78
N THR A 41 -10.13 -8.95 -2.12
CA THR A 41 -10.12 -7.51 -2.34
C THR A 41 -9.80 -6.76 -1.04
N LEU A 42 -10.45 -7.11 0.07
CA LEU A 42 -10.19 -6.51 1.38
C LEU A 42 -8.74 -6.73 1.82
N GLN A 43 -8.20 -7.94 1.64
CA GLN A 43 -6.79 -8.23 1.95
C GLN A 43 -5.82 -7.34 1.15
N LYS A 44 -6.11 -7.10 -0.13
CA LYS A 44 -5.32 -6.17 -0.95
C LYS A 44 -5.43 -4.73 -0.45
N GLN A 45 -6.64 -4.28 -0.11
CA GLN A 45 -6.87 -2.94 0.43
C GLN A 45 -6.15 -2.74 1.77
N VAL A 46 -6.23 -3.70 2.68
CA VAL A 46 -5.49 -3.65 3.96
C VAL A 46 -3.99 -3.56 3.71
N LYS A 47 -3.44 -4.40 2.81
CA LYS A 47 -2.00 -4.35 2.49
C LYS A 47 -1.57 -2.99 1.93
N LEU A 48 -2.38 -2.41 1.05
CA LEU A 48 -2.13 -1.07 0.49
C LEU A 48 -2.16 -0.02 1.60
N LEU A 49 -3.21 0.00 2.43
CA LEU A 49 -3.36 0.97 3.50
C LEU A 49 -2.26 0.85 4.56
N THR A 50 -1.84 -0.38 4.91
CA THR A 50 -0.68 -0.59 5.79
C THR A 50 0.59 -0.01 5.17
N GLY A 51 0.77 -0.12 3.86
CA GLY A 51 1.87 0.52 3.14
C GLY A 51 1.82 2.04 3.22
N GLU A 52 0.66 2.64 2.96
CA GLU A 52 0.45 4.11 3.04
C GLU A 52 0.68 4.64 4.45
N ILE A 53 0.19 3.94 5.49
CA ILE A 53 0.42 4.31 6.89
C ILE A 53 1.91 4.25 7.24
N SER A 54 2.61 3.18 6.81
CA SER A 54 4.05 3.07 7.04
C SER A 54 4.82 4.20 6.36
N ALA A 55 4.39 4.61 5.16
CA ALA A 55 4.99 5.72 4.44
C ALA A 55 4.74 7.05 5.17
N ASN A 56 3.54 7.28 5.70
CA ASN A 56 3.23 8.47 6.51
C ASN A 56 4.09 8.57 7.77
N TYR A 57 4.27 7.47 8.52
CA TYR A 57 5.15 7.48 9.69
C TYR A 57 6.61 7.78 9.33
N ALA A 58 7.10 7.29 8.18
CA ALA A 58 8.41 7.64 7.68
C ALA A 58 8.49 9.13 7.29
N GLY A 59 7.44 9.67 6.67
CA GLY A 59 7.32 11.09 6.37
C GLY A 59 7.40 11.97 7.61
N ASP A 60 6.61 11.65 8.65
CA ASP A 60 6.58 12.40 9.91
C ASP A 60 7.94 12.37 10.62
N ALA A 61 8.53 11.18 10.75
CA ALA A 61 9.85 11.02 11.36
C ALA A 61 10.91 11.79 10.56
N CYS A 62 10.88 11.73 9.22
CA CYS A 62 11.79 12.48 8.38
C CYS A 62 11.62 14.01 8.53
N GLY A 63 10.38 14.50 8.60
CA GLY A 63 10.09 15.92 8.80
C GLY A 63 10.58 16.47 10.14
N LEU A 64 10.40 15.71 11.22
CA LEU A 64 10.95 16.05 12.53
C LEU A 64 12.48 16.04 12.51
N ALA A 65 13.08 15.07 11.82
CA ALA A 65 14.52 14.94 11.75
C ALA A 65 15.18 16.07 10.94
N LEU A 66 14.58 16.47 9.81
CA LEU A 66 15.00 17.65 9.03
C LEU A 66 14.87 18.94 9.83
N THR A 67 13.78 19.07 10.59
CA THR A 67 13.57 20.22 11.47
C THR A 67 14.65 20.29 12.55
N ALA A 68 14.95 19.16 13.19
CA ALA A 68 16.01 19.07 14.19
C ALA A 68 17.38 19.42 13.60
N ASP A 69 17.73 18.92 12.41
CA ASP A 69 18.99 19.24 11.74
C ASP A 69 19.10 20.75 11.45
N THR A 70 18.01 21.39 11.04
CA THR A 70 17.98 22.84 10.76
C THR A 70 18.21 23.66 12.03
N PHE A 71 17.61 23.28 13.16
CA PHE A 71 17.87 23.91 14.45
C PHE A 71 19.33 23.73 14.89
N GLN A 72 19.84 22.51 14.76
CA GLN A 72 21.23 22.19 15.10
C GLN A 72 22.23 23.02 14.31
N VAL A 73 22.05 23.13 12.99
CA VAL A 73 22.87 24.01 12.14
C VAL A 73 22.84 25.45 12.65
N SER A 74 21.67 25.94 13.07
CA SER A 74 21.51 27.30 13.59
C SER A 74 22.28 27.49 14.91
N TRP A 75 22.24 26.52 15.82
CA TRP A 75 23.01 26.53 17.06
C TRP A 75 24.51 26.53 16.81
N GLY A 76 25.00 25.72 15.87
CA GLY A 76 26.42 25.70 15.49
C GLY A 76 26.89 27.04 14.94
N LEU A 77 26.04 27.75 14.19
CA LEU A 77 26.34 29.10 13.73
C LEU A 77 26.35 30.13 14.87
N ILE A 78 25.42 30.03 15.83
CA ILE A 78 25.40 30.91 17.00
C ILE A 78 26.70 30.74 17.79
N ASP A 79 27.11 29.50 18.06
CA ASP A 79 28.34 29.20 18.81
C ASP A 79 29.59 29.71 18.09
N THR A 80 29.60 29.66 16.75
CA THR A 80 30.72 30.19 15.94
C THR A 80 30.86 31.72 16.09
N HIS A 81 29.75 32.44 16.29
CA HIS A 81 29.75 33.91 16.37
C HIS A 81 29.69 34.45 17.80
N ASN A 82 29.44 33.60 18.80
CA ASN A 82 29.31 33.99 20.21
C ASN A 82 30.15 33.08 21.12
N PRO A 83 31.48 33.25 21.14
CA PRO A 83 32.31 32.49 22.07
C PRO A 83 32.10 32.96 23.53
N PRO A 84 32.12 32.05 24.52
CA PRO A 84 32.30 30.60 24.38
C PRO A 84 31.01 29.90 23.89
N ALA A 85 31.18 28.74 23.22
CA ALA A 85 30.06 27.96 22.72
C ALA A 85 29.05 27.64 23.84
N TYR A 86 27.77 27.93 23.59
CA TYR A 86 26.67 27.71 24.52
C TYR A 86 25.98 26.36 24.28
N PHE A 87 25.77 26.00 23.01
CA PHE A 87 25.05 24.77 22.64
C PHE A 87 25.96 23.56 22.47
N GLY A 88 27.21 23.78 22.06
CA GLY A 88 28.20 22.74 21.84
C GLY A 88 28.11 22.07 20.47
N ALA A 89 28.84 20.96 20.32
CA ALA A 89 28.87 20.19 19.07
C ALA A 89 27.52 19.52 18.77
N GLN A 90 27.11 19.58 17.51
CA GLN A 90 25.79 19.12 17.05
C GLN A 90 25.89 17.73 16.41
N THR A 91 24.87 16.89 16.58
CA THR A 91 24.82 15.51 16.06
C THR A 91 23.43 15.20 15.54
N GLN A 92 23.34 14.71 14.30
CA GLN A 92 22.05 14.40 13.68
C GLN A 92 21.23 13.48 14.56
N VAL A 93 19.94 13.80 14.71
CA VAL A 93 19.00 12.90 15.38
C VAL A 93 18.83 11.63 14.56
N ASP A 94 18.79 10.50 15.24
CA ASP A 94 18.52 9.19 14.63
C ASP A 94 17.06 9.11 14.19
N ASP A 95 16.83 9.17 12.88
CA ASP A 95 15.50 9.05 12.27
C ASP A 95 15.11 7.60 11.99
N LYS A 96 15.90 6.62 12.46
CA LYS A 96 15.71 5.19 12.20
C LYS A 96 15.64 4.85 10.71
N GLY A 97 16.29 5.64 9.86
CA GLY A 97 16.31 5.47 8.41
C GLY A 97 15.05 5.99 7.71
N ALA A 98 14.18 6.74 8.40
CA ALA A 98 12.92 7.23 7.85
C ALA A 98 13.10 8.05 6.57
N CYS A 99 14.04 9.02 6.54
CA CYS A 99 14.26 9.83 5.34
C CYS A 99 14.83 9.02 4.16
N ALA A 100 15.65 8.00 4.45
CA ALA A 100 16.23 7.12 3.43
C ALA A 100 15.20 6.13 2.86
N ALA A 101 14.15 5.80 3.63
CA ALA A 101 13.07 4.90 3.22
C ALA A 101 12.04 5.56 2.28
N LEU A 102 12.02 6.89 2.19
CA LEU A 102 11.16 7.62 1.27
C LEU A 102 11.61 7.44 -0.18
N SER A 103 10.68 7.57 -1.12
CA SER A 103 10.95 7.46 -2.55
C SER A 103 10.36 8.66 -3.31
N PRO A 104 11.19 9.61 -3.79
CA PRO A 104 12.65 9.65 -3.65
C PRO A 104 13.11 9.86 -2.20
N ALA A 105 14.34 9.40 -1.90
CA ALA A 105 14.94 9.57 -0.58
C ALA A 105 15.19 11.06 -0.29
N VAL A 106 14.99 11.45 0.97
CA VAL A 106 15.14 12.84 1.42
C VAL A 106 16.54 13.03 2.03
N PRO A 107 17.40 13.88 1.45
CA PRO A 107 18.75 14.07 1.96
C PRO A 107 18.76 14.87 3.28
N ARG A 108 19.68 14.51 4.18
CA ARG A 108 19.91 15.19 5.45
C ARG A 108 21.38 15.61 5.58
N SER A 109 21.65 16.74 6.23
CA SER A 109 23.01 17.24 6.43
C SER A 109 23.09 18.31 7.52
N LEU A 110 24.15 18.28 8.32
CA LEU A 110 24.53 19.37 9.24
C LEU A 110 25.59 20.31 8.65
N ALA A 111 26.07 20.06 7.43
CA ALA A 111 27.14 20.84 6.81
C ALA A 111 26.61 22.01 5.97
N ALA A 112 25.32 22.02 5.64
CA ALA A 112 24.72 23.09 4.84
C ALA A 112 24.33 24.29 5.71
N PRO A 113 24.44 25.53 5.21
CA PRO A 113 23.88 26.70 5.91
C PRO A 113 22.35 26.54 6.08
N PRO A 114 21.77 27.12 7.14
CA PRO A 114 20.35 26.94 7.44
C PRO A 114 19.53 27.58 6.33
N LYS A 115 18.87 26.74 5.55
CA LYS A 115 18.04 27.12 4.41
C LYS A 115 16.78 26.27 4.41
N THR A 116 15.65 26.88 4.11
CA THR A 116 14.38 26.17 3.96
C THR A 116 14.34 25.23 2.75
N SER A 117 15.26 25.39 1.79
CA SER A 117 15.36 24.52 0.61
C SER A 117 15.62 23.06 0.96
N ILE A 118 16.14 22.75 2.16
CA ILE A 118 16.34 21.37 2.62
C ILE A 118 15.01 20.61 2.80
N PHE A 119 13.89 21.31 3.00
CA PHE A 119 12.56 20.71 3.13
C PHE A 119 11.90 20.41 1.78
N GLN A 120 12.42 20.92 0.66
CA GLN A 120 11.78 20.75 -0.65
C GLN A 120 11.62 19.28 -1.07
N PRO A 121 12.61 18.39 -0.88
CA PRO A 121 12.42 16.98 -1.20
C PRO A 121 11.30 16.31 -0.38
N LEU A 122 11.15 16.68 0.90
CA LEU A 122 10.04 16.20 1.73
C LEU A 122 8.69 16.73 1.24
N ILE A 123 8.61 18.02 0.88
CA ILE A 123 7.39 18.63 0.33
C ILE A 123 6.98 17.93 -0.97
N ASN A 124 7.93 17.68 -1.87
CA ASN A 124 7.67 16.95 -3.11
C ASN A 124 7.26 15.50 -2.85
N TRP A 125 7.72 14.88 -1.76
CA TRP A 125 7.29 13.53 -1.39
C TRP A 125 5.86 13.51 -0.83
N ILE A 126 5.48 14.50 -0.01
CA ILE A 126 4.11 14.64 0.53
C ILE A 126 3.11 14.97 -0.59
N ASN A 127 3.54 15.78 -1.55
CA ASN A 127 2.74 16.23 -2.68
C ASN A 127 3.42 15.86 -4.02
N PRO A 128 3.42 14.55 -4.37
CA PRO A 128 4.10 14.02 -5.54
C PRO A 128 3.48 14.46 -6.88
#